data_AF-A0AA89XIG1-F1
#
_entry.id   AF-A0AA89XIG1-F1
#
_cell.length_a   1.000
_cell.length_b   1.000
_cell.length_c   1.000
_cell.angle_alpha   90.00
_cell.angle_beta   90.00
_cell.angle_gamma   90.00
#
_symmetry.space_group_name_H-M   'P 1'
#
loop_
_entity.id
_entity.type
_entity.pdbx_description
1 polymer ?
#
loop_
_entity_poly.entity_id
_entity_poly.type
_entity_poly.pdbx_seq_one_letter_code
_entity_poly.pdbx_strand_id
1 'polypeptide(L)' 'MRKNEPWWVAVYLPCACALALVLMCAFFHIAGYWLSGGDDIVALLKAFLPFYLQMAGAGFVMGLVLWFFNVR' A
#
# COMPACT_ATOMS: atom_id res chain seq x y z
N MET A 1 10.58 -15.17 -19.03
CA MET A 1 10.33 -15.99 -17.82
C MET A 1 11.49 -16.97 -17.64
N ARG A 2 12.35 -16.78 -16.65
CA ARG A 2 13.38 -17.80 -16.33
C ARG A 2 12.67 -19.00 -15.69
N LYS A 3 12.98 -20.20 -16.17
CA LYS A 3 12.33 -21.48 -15.84
C LYS A 3 12.31 -21.85 -14.33
N ASN A 4 12.99 -21.07 -13.49
CA ASN A 4 13.26 -21.37 -12.08
C ASN A 4 12.78 -20.28 -11.11
N GLU A 5 12.01 -19.28 -11.55
CA GLU A 5 11.47 -18.28 -10.62
C GLU A 5 10.31 -18.85 -9.80
N PRO A 6 10.40 -18.81 -8.46
CA PRO A 6 9.32 -19.30 -7.62
C PRO A 6 8.09 -18.42 -7.80
N TRP A 7 6.95 -19.04 -8.09
CA TRP A 7 5.64 -18.40 -8.23
C TRP A 7 5.27 -17.49 -7.04
N TRP A 8 5.83 -17.74 -5.86
CA TRP A 8 5.65 -16.91 -4.67
C TRP A 8 6.17 -15.48 -4.82
N VAL A 9 7.16 -15.25 -5.70
CA VAL A 9 7.67 -13.91 -6.01
C VAL A 9 6.63 -13.07 -6.75
N ALA A 10 5.76 -13.72 -7.54
CA ALA A 10 4.67 -13.05 -8.25
C ALA A 10 3.61 -12.48 -7.31
N VAL A 11 3.47 -13.04 -6.11
CA VAL A 11 2.54 -12.57 -5.08
C VAL A 11 3.23 -11.59 -4.12
N TYR A 12 4.52 -11.78 -3.88
CA TYR A 12 5.29 -10.95 -2.96
C TYR A 12 5.35 -9.48 -3.40
N LEU A 13 5.70 -9.20 -4.67
CA LEU A 13 5.88 -7.84 -5.15
C LEU A 13 4.57 -7.01 -5.13
N PRO A 14 3.41 -7.52 -5.61
CA PRO A 14 2.11 -6.86 -5.44
C PRO A 14 1.75 -6.57 -3.98
N CYS A 15 1.93 -7.55 -3.10
CA CYS A 15 1.61 -7.40 -1.68
C CYS A 15 2.55 -6.39 -1.00
N ALA A 16 3.84 -6.40 -1.34
CA ALA A 16 4.81 -5.43 -0.83
C ALA A 16 4.47 -4.01 -1.27
N CYS A 17 4.13 -3.80 -2.55
CA CYS A 17 3.71 -2.49 -3.06
C CYS A 17 2.40 -2.01 -2.42
N ALA A 18 1.42 -2.89 -2.23
CA ALA A 18 0.16 -2.58 -1.54
C ALA A 18 0.42 -2.13 -0.09
N LEU A 19 1.22 -2.90 0.67
CA LEU A 19 1.56 -2.56 2.05
C LEU A 19 2.37 -1.26 2.13
N ALA A 20 3.34 -1.05 1.23
CA ALA A 20 4.16 0.14 1.22
C ALA A 20 3.32 1.41 1.00
N LEU A 21 2.39 1.39 0.04
CA LEU A 21 1.52 2.55 -0.21
C LEU A 21 0.56 2.82 0.94
N VAL A 22 -0.04 1.78 1.54
CA VAL A 22 -0.90 1.95 2.71
C VAL A 22 -0.13 2.53 3.90
N LEU A 23 1.08 2.02 4.17
CA LEU A 23 1.93 2.53 5.24
C LEU A 23 2.34 3.98 5.03
N MET A 24 2.71 4.35 3.79
CA MET A 24 3.05 5.73 3.44
C MET A 24 1.86 6.66 3.68
N CYS A 25 0.67 6.30 3.19
CA CYS A 25 -0.54 7.10 3.40
C CYS A 25 -0.89 7.21 4.89
N ALA A 26 -0.80 6.12 5.64
CA ALA A 26 -1.10 6.11 7.07
C ALA A 26 -0.13 7.02 7.84
N PHE A 27 1.16 6.97 7.49
CA PHE A 27 2.18 7.83 8.09
C PHE A 27 1.86 9.32 7.89
N PHE A 28 1.55 9.73 6.65
CA PHE A 28 1.22 11.13 6.36
C PHE A 28 -0.08 11.59 7.05
N HIS A 29 -1.11 10.74 7.08
CA HIS A 29 -2.35 11.08 7.78
C HIS A 29 -2.15 11.21 9.29
N ILE A 30 -1.39 10.30 9.91
CA ILE A 30 -1.08 10.40 11.34
C ILE A 30 -0.25 11.65 11.61
N ALA A 31 0.78 11.93 10.80
CA ALA A 31 1.61 13.13 10.96
C ALA A 31 0.77 14.42 10.81
N GLY A 32 -0.11 14.50 9.81
CA GLY A 32 -1.01 15.63 9.61
C GLY A 32 -2.04 15.79 10.73
N TYR A 33 -2.53 14.68 11.28
CA TYR A 33 -3.41 14.68 12.45
C TYR A 33 -2.72 15.28 13.68
N TRP A 34 -1.49 14.85 13.98
CA TRP A 34 -0.71 15.38 15.09
C TRP A 34 -0.40 16.88 14.94
N LEU A 35 -0.12 17.34 13.70
CA LEU A 35 0.08 18.76 13.40
C LEU A 35 -1.18 19.61 13.56
N SER A 36 -2.37 19.01 13.40
CA SER A 36 -3.66 19.72 13.43
C SER A 36 -4.31 19.76 14.83
N GLY A 37 -3.58 19.38 15.89
CA GLY A 37 -4.08 19.42 17.26
C GLY A 37 -4.71 18.12 17.76
N GLY A 38 -4.90 17.13 16.88
CA GLY A 38 -5.14 15.73 17.19
C GLY A 38 -6.21 15.40 18.24
N ASP A 39 -7.49 15.54 17.90
CA ASP A 39 -8.60 15.17 18.80
C ASP A 39 -8.99 13.67 18.78
N ASP A 40 -9.32 13.08 17.62
CA ASP A 40 -9.81 11.69 17.56
C ASP A 40 -9.24 10.84 16.40
N ILE A 41 -8.20 10.05 16.69
CA ILE A 41 -7.53 9.14 15.73
C ILE A 41 -8.49 8.11 15.16
N VAL A 42 -9.46 7.64 15.95
CA VAL A 42 -10.40 6.59 15.51
C VAL A 42 -11.37 7.14 14.47
N ALA A 43 -11.81 8.39 14.63
CA ALA A 43 -12.64 9.09 13.65
C ALA A 43 -11.88 9.30 12.33
N LEU A 44 -10.61 9.70 12.41
CA LEU A 44 -9.73 9.84 11.25
C LEU A 44 -9.57 8.51 10.49
N LEU A 45 -9.27 7.42 11.20
CA LEU A 45 -9.06 6.11 10.58
C LEU A 45 -10.34 5.61 9.88
N LYS A 46 -11.52 5.79 10.50
CA LYS A 46 -12.80 5.43 9.89
C LYS A 46 -13.11 6.27 8.65
N ALA A 47 -12.82 7.57 8.69
CA ALA A 47 -13.04 8.47 7.56
C ALA A 47 -12.18 8.11 6.34
N PHE A 48 -10.94 7.68 6.58
CA PHE A 48 -9.99 7.33 5.51
C PHE A 48 -9.90 5.83 5.19
N LEU A 49 -10.68 4.98 5.85
CA LEU A 49 -10.78 3.55 5.54
C LEU A 49 -11.01 3.23 4.05
N PRO A 50 -11.98 3.86 3.34
CA PRO A 50 -12.17 3.60 1.91
C PRO A 50 -10.97 4.03 1.08
N PHE A 51 -10.28 5.09 1.48
CA PHE A 51 -9.08 5.57 0.82
C PHE A 51 -7.91 4.60 0.98
N TYR A 52 -7.70 4.04 2.17
CA TYR A 52 -6.68 3.00 2.38
C TYR A 52 -6.96 1.74 1.55
N LEU A 53 -8.24 1.36 1.39
CA LEU A 53 -8.62 0.24 0.53
C LEU A 53 -8.29 0.51 -0.94
N GLN A 54 -8.56 1.73 -1.43
CA GLN A 54 -8.19 2.15 -2.79
C GLN A 54 -6.67 2.15 -2.99
N MET A 55 -5.90 2.63 -2.01
CA MET A 55 -4.43 2.66 -2.08
C MET A 55 -3.82 1.26 -2.01
N ALA A 56 -4.40 0.34 -1.23
CA ALA A 56 -4.01 -1.06 -1.23
C ALA A 56 -4.23 -1.70 -2.62
N GLY A 57 -5.39 -1.44 -3.23
CA GLY A 57 -5.69 -1.90 -4.59
C GLY A 57 -4.74 -1.32 -5.64
N ALA A 58 -4.47 -0.02 -5.57
CA ALA A 58 -3.53 0.66 -6.46
C ALA A 58 -2.11 0.08 -6.33
N GLY A 59 -1.64 -0.15 -5.11
CA GLY A 59 -0.33 -0.76 -4.89
C GLY A 59 -0.24 -2.21 -5.33
N PHE A 60 -1.33 -2.97 -5.18
CA PHE A 60 -1.39 -4.34 -5.69
C PHE A 60 -1.31 -4.38 -7.22
N VAL A 61 -2.09 -3.54 -7.91
CA VAL A 61 -2.04 -3.42 -9.38
C VAL A 61 -0.66 -2.95 -9.83
N MET A 62 -0.07 -1.96 -9.16
CA MET A 62 1.27 -1.46 -9.46
C MET A 62 2.32 -2.57 -9.34
N GLY A 63 2.32 -3.35 -8.26
CA GLY A 63 3.27 -4.43 -8.08
C GLY A 63 3.04 -5.60 -9.05
N LEU A 64 1.80 -5.85 -9.50
CA LEU A 64 1.53 -6.79 -10.61
C LEU A 64 2.11 -6.30 -11.93
N VAL A 65 1.99 -5.00 -12.22
CA VAL A 65 2.57 -4.39 -13.41
C VAL A 65 4.09 -4.46 -13.38
N LEU A 66 4.72 -4.10 -12.25
CA LEU A 66 6.17 -4.21 -12.08
C LEU A 66 6.66 -5.65 -12.26
N TRP A 67 5.92 -6.61 -11.69
CA TRP A 67 6.20 -8.03 -11.88
C TRP A 67 6.08 -8.45 -13.35
N PHE A 68 5.02 -8.01 -14.04
CA PHE A 68 4.81 -8.32 -15.46
C PHE A 68 5.95 -7.81 -16.36
N PHE A 69 6.44 -6.60 -16.09
CA PHE A 69 7.60 -6.03 -16.79
C PHE A 69 8.95 -6.55 -16.29
N ASN A 70 8.96 -7.48 -15.34
CA ASN A 70 10.17 -8.06 -14.74
C ASN A 70 11.11 -7.00 -14.12
N VAL A 71 10.52 -5.91 -13.62
CA VAL A 71 11.21 -4.88 -12.85
C VAL A 71 11.21 -5.32 -11.39
N ARG A 72 12.38 -5.70 -10.88
CA ARG A 72 12.59 -6.08 -9.47
C ARG A 72 13.23 -4.94 -8.69
#